data_AF-A0A8S4B7M8-F1
#
_entry.id   AF-A0A8S4B7M8-F1
#
_cell.length_a   1.000
_cell.length_b   1.000
_cell.length_c   1.000
_cell.angle_alpha   90.00
_cell.angle_beta   90.00
_cell.angle_gamma   90.00
#
_symmetry.space_group_name_H-M   'P 1'
#
loop_
_entity.id
_entity.type
_entity.pdbx_description
1 polymer ?
#
loop_
_entity_poly.entity_id
_entity_poly.type
_entity_poly.pdbx_seq_one_letter_code
_entity_poly.pdbx_strand_id
1 'polypeptide(L)'
;MCSIYFYYSQINMTLRASLQKLKQNIAQLKEGLLRASSSRRIMQSEADRRQNMIDDLLTREKHLNGTFKGDIVEPEPMRSTLMAGGAAASGNTSTNPWLINESEETKGMNFGEIKQQQQRIIEAQDAGLDALAAVISRQKIMGQDIGNELDEQNGNV
;
A
#
# COMPACT_ATOMS: atom_id res chain seq x y z
N MET A 1 -18.32 -31.66 27.89
CA MET A 1 -18.12 -30.27 28.39
C MET A 1 -16.63 -29.87 28.38
N CYS A 2 -15.71 -30.62 28.98
CA CYS A 2 -14.27 -30.29 29.00
C CYS A 2 -13.63 -30.10 27.61
N SER A 3 -13.94 -30.96 26.63
CA SER A 3 -13.32 -30.88 25.29
C SER A 3 -13.71 -29.63 24.50
N ILE A 4 -14.93 -29.11 24.68
CA ILE A 4 -15.41 -27.89 24.01
C ILE A 4 -14.69 -26.66 24.60
N TYR A 5 -14.56 -26.60 25.93
CA TYR A 5 -13.81 -25.53 26.60
C TYR A 5 -12.31 -25.56 26.24
N PHE A 6 -11.71 -26.74 26.13
CA PHE A 6 -10.33 -26.89 25.70
C PHE A 6 -10.13 -26.39 24.26
N TYR A 7 -11.02 -26.76 23.34
CA TYR A 7 -10.99 -26.31 21.94
C TYR A 7 -11.15 -24.79 21.80
N TYR A 8 -12.09 -24.20 22.56
CA TYR A 8 -12.28 -22.76 22.62
C TYR A 8 -11.03 -22.02 23.12
N SER A 9 -10.42 -22.51 24.21
CA SER A 9 -9.19 -21.95 24.76
C SER A 9 -8.02 -22.03 23.77
N GLN A 10 -7.87 -23.18 23.10
CA GLN A 10 -6.83 -23.39 22.09
C GLN A 10 -6.97 -22.39 20.93
N ILE A 11 -8.17 -22.22 20.38
CA ILE A 11 -8.43 -21.25 19.31
C ILE A 11 -8.14 -19.83 19.77
N ASN A 12 -8.61 -19.45 20.97
CA ASN A 12 -8.36 -18.12 21.52
C ASN A 12 -6.86 -17.83 21.71
N MET A 13 -6.09 -18.82 22.17
CA MET A 13 -4.64 -18.70 22.31
C MET A 13 -3.95 -18.54 20.96
N THR A 14 -4.32 -19.34 19.96
CA THR A 14 -3.79 -19.22 18.60
C THR A 14 -4.13 -17.88 17.97
N LEU A 15 -5.36 -17.38 18.17
CA LEU A 15 -5.82 -16.09 17.66
C LEU A 15 -5.07 -14.92 18.32
N ARG A 16 -4.83 -14.97 19.63
CA ARG A 16 -3.99 -13.98 20.31
C ARG A 16 -2.56 -13.99 19.78
N ALA A 17 -1.98 -15.17 19.59
CA ALA A 17 -0.62 -15.32 19.07
C ALA A 17 -0.49 -14.74 17.64
N SER A 18 -1.48 -14.97 16.78
CA SER A 18 -1.47 -14.42 15.41
C SER A 18 -1.63 -12.91 15.39
N LEU A 19 -2.47 -12.32 16.25
CA LEU A 19 -2.60 -10.87 16.40
C LEU A 19 -1.30 -10.23 16.91
N GLN A 20 -0.62 -10.85 17.89
CA GLN A 20 0.69 -10.38 18.36
C GLN A 20 1.74 -10.46 17.25
N LYS A 21 1.74 -11.55 16.47
CA LYS A 21 2.64 -11.71 15.33
C LYS A 21 2.40 -10.63 14.27
N LEU A 22 1.14 -10.31 13.95
CA LEU A 22 0.81 -9.22 13.03
C LEU A 22 1.39 -7.89 13.51
N LYS A 23 1.19 -7.57 14.79
CA LYS A 23 1.73 -6.34 15.41
C LYS A 23 3.26 -6.27 15.32
N GLN A 24 3.96 -7.37 15.60
CA GLN A 24 5.41 -7.45 15.48
C GLN A 24 5.88 -7.27 14.03
N ASN A 25 5.22 -7.90 13.07
CA ASN A 25 5.55 -7.78 11.65
C ASN A 25 5.39 -6.33 11.16
N ILE A 26 4.32 -5.62 11.56
CA ILE A 26 4.12 -4.21 11.23
C ILE A 26 5.26 -3.34 11.79
N ALA A 27 5.69 -3.59 13.03
CA ALA A 27 6.81 -2.87 13.63
C ALA A 27 8.13 -3.11 12.86
N GLN A 28 8.42 -4.37 12.50
CA GLN A 28 9.60 -4.72 11.72
C GLN A 28 9.59 -4.09 10.32
N LEU A 29 8.42 -4.04 9.66
CA LEU A 29 8.26 -3.38 8.37
C LEU A 29 8.51 -1.87 8.48
N LYS A 30 8.01 -1.23 9.54
CA LYS A 30 8.23 0.21 9.78
C LYS A 30 9.71 0.52 10.01
N GLU A 31 10.40 -0.27 10.82
CA GLU A 31 11.84 -0.10 11.06
C GLU A 31 12.65 -0.38 9.78
N GLY A 32 12.28 -1.42 9.02
CA GLY A 32 12.89 -1.74 7.74
C GLY A 32 12.73 -0.63 6.71
N LEU A 33 11.53 -0.03 6.64
CA LEU A 33 11.25 1.12 5.77
C LEU A 33 12.09 2.34 6.18
N LEU A 34 12.15 2.65 7.48
CA LEU A 34 12.96 3.75 8.00
C LEU A 34 14.45 3.57 7.64
N ARG A 35 14.98 2.36 7.82
CA ARG A 35 16.38 2.02 7.48
C ARG A 35 16.65 2.08 5.97
N ALA A 36 15.71 1.61 5.14
CA ALA A 36 15.83 1.66 3.68
C ALA A 36 15.76 3.11 3.15
N SER A 37 14.88 3.92 3.74
CA SER A 37 14.73 5.34 3.43
C SER A 37 15.98 6.13 3.86
N SER A 38 16.46 5.94 5.09
CA SER A 38 17.64 6.65 5.59
C SER A 38 18.93 6.30 4.85
N SER A 39 19.08 5.05 4.40
CA SER A 39 20.19 4.61 3.55
C SER A 39 20.05 5.00 2.08
N ARG A 40 19.01 5.77 1.70
CA ARG A 40 18.68 6.17 0.31
C ARG A 40 18.67 5.00 -0.68
N ARG A 41 18.33 3.80 -0.21
CA ARG A 41 18.21 2.60 -1.06
C ARG A 41 16.90 2.58 -1.85
N ILE A 42 15.91 3.36 -1.43
CA ILE A 42 14.62 3.51 -2.08
C ILE A 42 14.36 4.98 -2.40
N MET A 43 13.62 5.23 -3.48
CA MET A 43 13.16 6.58 -3.83
C MET A 43 12.09 7.05 -2.83
N GLN A 44 11.97 8.37 -2.67
CA GLN A 44 11.02 8.99 -1.74
C GLN A 44 9.56 8.59 -2.05
N SER A 45 9.16 8.61 -3.32
CA SER A 45 7.81 8.20 -3.74
C SER A 45 7.48 6.75 -3.38
N GLU A 46 8.47 5.85 -3.46
CA GLU A 46 8.32 4.45 -3.07
C GLU A 46 8.30 4.29 -1.55
N ALA A 47 9.04 5.13 -0.82
CA ALA A 47 8.97 5.17 0.64
C ALA A 47 7.57 5.60 1.11
N ASP A 48 7.00 6.64 0.49
CA ASP A 48 5.66 7.14 0.81
C ASP A 48 4.58 6.11 0.47
N ARG A 49 4.69 5.43 -0.68
CA ARG A 49 3.79 4.32 -1.05
C ARG A 49 3.84 3.19 -0.03
N ARG A 50 5.03 2.80 0.44
CA ARG A 50 5.20 1.77 1.47
C ARG A 50 4.70 2.23 2.84
N GLN A 51 4.83 3.51 3.15
CA GLN A 51 4.28 4.10 4.38
C GLN A 51 2.76 3.98 4.40
N ASN A 52 2.07 4.32 3.30
CA ASN A 52 0.62 4.17 3.18
C ASN A 52 0.16 2.71 3.38
N MET A 53 0.88 1.75 2.80
CA MET A 53 0.59 0.32 3.01
C MET A 53 0.77 -0.11 4.47
N ILE A 54 1.79 0.40 5.16
CA ILE A 54 2.01 0.12 6.58
C ILE A 54 0.89 0.73 7.44
N ASP A 55 0.43 1.94 7.10
CA ASP A 55 -0.65 2.62 7.81
C ASP A 55 -2.01 1.91 7.62
N ASP A 56 -2.27 1.36 6.43
CA ASP A 56 -3.41 0.48 6.17
C ASP A 56 -3.35 -0.79 7.03
N LEU A 57 -2.18 -1.44 7.11
CA LEU A 57 -1.98 -2.63 7.95
C LEU A 57 -2.19 -2.32 9.43
N LEU A 58 -1.73 -1.15 9.89
CA LEU A 58 -1.89 -0.69 11.27
C LEU A 58 -3.37 -0.43 11.59
N THR A 59 -4.10 0.21 10.67
CA THR A 59 -5.55 0.43 10.81
C THR A 59 -6.30 -0.90 10.90
N ARG A 60 -5.95 -1.87 10.06
CA ARG A 60 -6.53 -3.23 10.10
C ARG A 60 -6.18 -3.99 11.38
N GLU A 61 -4.95 -3.89 11.87
CA GLU A 61 -4.56 -4.49 13.16
C GLU A 61 -5.40 -3.92 14.30
N LYS A 62 -5.56 -2.59 14.38
CA LYS A 62 -6.41 -1.94 15.38
C LYS A 62 -7.85 -2.39 15.29
N HIS A 63 -8.40 -2.50 14.08
CA HIS A 63 -9.76 -2.98 13.87
C HIS A 63 -9.93 -4.42 14.35
N LEU A 64 -9.05 -5.34 13.93
CA LEU A 64 -9.09 -6.75 14.35
C LEU A 64 -8.93 -6.91 15.87
N ASN A 65 -8.03 -6.14 16.47
CA ASN A 65 -7.80 -6.15 17.91
C ASN A 65 -8.99 -5.54 18.67
N GLY A 66 -9.65 -4.54 18.08
CA GLY A 66 -10.90 -3.97 18.56
C GLY A 66 -12.05 -4.97 18.54
N THR A 67 -12.27 -5.66 17.42
CA THR A 67 -13.30 -6.71 17.29
C THR A 67 -13.02 -7.86 18.25
N PHE A 68 -11.76 -8.33 18.35
CA PHE A 68 -11.39 -9.39 19.27
C PHE A 68 -11.58 -9.00 20.75
N LYS A 69 -11.29 -7.75 21.12
CA LYS A 69 -11.54 -7.26 22.48
C LYS A 69 -13.03 -6.98 22.74
N GLY A 70 -13.76 -6.51 21.73
CA GLY A 70 -15.20 -6.30 21.77
C GLY A 70 -15.96 -7.61 22.03
N ASP A 71 -15.57 -8.68 21.33
CA ASP A 71 -16.08 -10.03 21.57
C ASP A 71 -15.76 -10.57 22.98
N ILE A 72 -14.73 -10.06 23.64
CA ILE A 72 -14.34 -10.46 25.00
C ILE A 72 -15.04 -9.61 26.08
N VAL A 73 -15.50 -8.39 25.76
CA VAL A 73 -15.95 -7.40 26.75
C VAL A 73 -17.46 -7.18 26.79
N GLU A 74 -18.25 -7.64 25.82
CA GLU A 74 -19.69 -7.32 25.77
C GLU A 74 -20.60 -8.54 25.52
N PRO A 75 -21.40 -8.96 26.51
CA PRO A 75 -22.68 -9.61 26.26
C PRO A 75 -23.77 -8.53 26.05
N GLU A 76 -24.04 -8.19 24.77
CA GLU A 76 -25.22 -7.47 24.21
C GLU A 76 -25.84 -6.29 24.99
N PRO A 77 -25.89 -5.09 24.35
CA PRO A 77 -27.17 -4.61 23.83
C PRO A 77 -27.05 -3.81 22.51
N MET A 78 -26.12 -4.14 21.61
CA MET A 78 -25.98 -3.41 20.33
C MET A 78 -27.03 -3.80 19.28
N ARG A 79 -27.78 -4.90 19.50
CA ARG A 79 -28.82 -5.34 18.55
C ARG A 79 -30.07 -4.43 18.50
N SER A 80 -30.38 -3.69 19.57
CA SER A 80 -31.56 -2.80 19.62
C SER A 80 -31.38 -1.49 18.85
N THR A 81 -30.14 -1.00 18.67
CA THR A 81 -29.87 0.26 17.97
C THR A 81 -29.93 0.10 16.44
N LEU A 82 -29.85 -1.13 15.93
CA LEU A 82 -29.81 -1.45 14.50
C LEU A 82 -31.19 -1.51 13.81
N MET A 83 -32.29 -1.52 14.56
CA MET A 83 -33.66 -1.59 14.00
C MET A 83 -34.46 -0.27 14.14
N ALA A 84 -33.90 0.76 14.77
CA ALA A 84 -34.59 2.02 15.06
C ALA A 84 -34.19 3.21 14.15
N GLY A 85 -33.18 3.07 13.30
CA GLY A 85 -32.62 4.16 12.50
C GLY A 85 -33.22 4.38 11.10
N GLY A 86 -34.40 3.82 10.82
CA GLY A 86 -35.03 3.83 9.50
C GLY A 86 -36.04 4.96 9.30
N ALA A 87 -35.64 6.23 9.37
CA ALA A 87 -36.28 7.37 8.69
C ALA A 87 -35.58 8.69 9.07
N ALA A 88 -35.22 9.48 8.06
CA ALA A 88 -34.72 10.86 8.16
C ALA A 88 -33.21 11.06 8.48
N ALA A 89 -32.36 10.78 7.49
CA ALA A 89 -31.15 11.58 7.25
C ALA A 89 -30.79 11.53 5.75
N SER A 90 -31.65 12.18 4.96
CA SER A 90 -31.29 12.65 3.63
C SER A 90 -30.11 13.63 3.75
N GLY A 91 -29.05 13.43 2.96
CA GLY A 91 -28.22 14.55 2.51
C GLY A 91 -26.76 14.63 2.98
N ASN A 92 -26.10 13.57 3.45
CA ASN A 92 -24.64 13.64 3.58
C ASN A 92 -23.94 12.33 3.20
N THR A 93 -23.22 12.40 2.07
CA THR A 93 -22.25 11.45 1.53
C THR A 93 -21.28 10.98 2.60
N SER A 94 -21.65 9.94 3.35
CA SER A 94 -20.70 9.18 4.15
C SER A 94 -19.90 8.29 3.20
N THR A 95 -18.68 8.73 2.92
CA THR A 95 -17.63 8.01 2.22
C THR A 95 -17.38 6.66 2.89
N ASN A 96 -18.05 5.61 2.40
CA ASN A 96 -17.74 4.22 2.74
C ASN A 96 -16.49 3.78 1.94
N PRO A 97 -15.34 3.50 2.57
CA PRO A 97 -14.09 3.14 1.86
C PRO A 97 -14.10 1.73 1.21
N TRP A 98 -15.11 0.91 1.51
CA TRP A 98 -15.38 -0.36 0.82
C TRP A 98 -16.15 -0.16 -0.49
N LEU A 99 -16.72 1.03 -0.68
CA LEU A 99 -17.09 1.53 -1.98
C LEU A 99 -15.86 2.26 -2.51
N ILE A 100 -14.82 1.49 -2.88
CA ILE A 100 -13.75 2.00 -3.73
C ILE A 100 -14.47 2.59 -4.92
N ASN A 101 -14.52 3.91 -5.00
CA ASN A 101 -15.01 4.58 -6.18
C ASN A 101 -13.99 4.19 -7.25
N GLU A 102 -14.38 3.25 -8.10
CA GLU A 102 -13.61 2.89 -9.29
C GLU A 102 -13.25 4.22 -9.96
N SER A 103 -11.96 4.42 -10.26
CA SER A 103 -11.52 5.60 -11.00
C SER A 103 -12.44 5.77 -12.21
N GLU A 104 -12.89 6.99 -12.49
CA GLU A 104 -13.85 7.26 -13.59
C GLU A 104 -13.37 6.66 -14.94
N GLU A 105 -12.05 6.50 -15.08
CA GLU A 105 -11.36 5.89 -16.22
C GLU A 105 -11.53 4.38 -16.37
N THR A 106 -11.83 3.65 -15.29
CA THR A 106 -12.01 2.18 -15.30
C THR A 106 -13.46 1.76 -15.04
N LYS A 107 -14.31 2.72 -14.70
CA LYS A 107 -15.71 2.50 -14.35
C LYS A 107 -16.49 2.00 -15.56
N GLY A 108 -16.98 0.76 -15.50
CA GLY A 108 -17.79 0.16 -16.57
C GLY A 108 -16.99 -0.56 -17.67
N MET A 109 -15.68 -0.74 -17.52
CA MET A 109 -14.87 -1.54 -18.43
C MET A 109 -14.90 -3.02 -18.04
N ASN A 110 -15.06 -3.92 -19.01
CA ASN A 110 -14.96 -5.36 -18.78
C ASN A 110 -13.48 -5.75 -18.54
N PHE A 111 -13.23 -6.85 -17.82
CA PHE A 111 -11.87 -7.33 -17.48
C PHE A 111 -10.92 -7.43 -18.69
N GLY A 112 -11.45 -7.81 -19.86
CA GLY A 112 -10.68 -7.83 -21.11
C GLY A 112 -10.24 -6.45 -21.60
N GLU A 113 -11.10 -5.44 -21.45
CA GLU A 113 -10.83 -4.06 -21.86
C GLU A 113 -9.83 -3.38 -20.92
N ILE A 114 -9.91 -3.67 -19.61
CA ILE A 114 -8.93 -3.22 -18.60
C ILE A 114 -7.55 -3.80 -18.92
N LYS A 115 -7.46 -5.09 -19.28
CA LYS A 115 -6.19 -5.71 -19.67
C LYS A 115 -5.62 -5.07 -20.93
N GLN A 116 -6.47 -4.74 -21.90
CA GLN A 116 -6.05 -4.10 -23.16
C GLN A 116 -5.61 -2.65 -22.96
N GLN A 117 -6.24 -1.93 -22.03
CA GLN A 117 -5.81 -0.60 -21.61
C GLN A 117 -4.46 -0.65 -20.88
N GLN A 118 -4.27 -1.60 -19.96
CA GLN A 118 -2.98 -1.80 -19.29
C GLN A 118 -1.87 -2.13 -20.29
N GLN A 119 -2.14 -2.96 -21.30
CA GLN A 119 -1.18 -3.27 -22.35
C GLN A 119 -0.75 -2.01 -23.13
N ARG A 120 -1.70 -1.13 -23.49
CA ARG A 120 -1.39 0.14 -24.15
C ARG A 120 -0.59 1.10 -23.26
N ILE A 121 -0.87 1.11 -21.96
CA ILE A 121 -0.12 1.92 -20.99
C ILE A 121 1.33 1.43 -20.89
N ILE A 122 1.56 0.12 -20.90
CA ILE A 122 2.90 -0.47 -20.89
C ILE A 122 3.67 -0.09 -22.16
N GLU A 123 3.05 -0.21 -23.33
CA GLU A 123 3.67 0.17 -24.61
C GLU A 123 4.05 1.66 -24.66
N ALA A 124 3.21 2.54 -24.13
CA ALA A 124 3.52 3.96 -24.04
C ALA A 124 4.67 4.27 -23.07
N GLN A 125 4.78 3.51 -21.97
CA GLN A 125 5.88 3.64 -21.02
C GLN A 125 7.19 3.13 -21.60
N ASP A 126 7.17 2.01 -22.32
CA ASP A 126 8.36 1.46 -23.01
C ASP A 126 8.89 2.45 -24.05
N ALA A 127 8.00 3.08 -24.84
CA ALA A 127 8.39 4.16 -25.76
C ALA A 127 8.99 5.38 -25.02
N GLY A 128 8.46 5.70 -23.83
CA GLY A 128 9.02 6.72 -22.95
C GLY A 128 10.42 6.37 -22.43
N LEU A 129 10.66 5.10 -22.09
CA LEU A 129 11.98 4.60 -21.66
C LEU A 129 13.00 4.66 -22.80
N ASP A 130 12.60 4.31 -24.03
CA ASP A 130 13.47 4.41 -25.21
C ASP A 130 13.86 5.86 -25.51
N ALA A 131 12.91 6.79 -25.41
CA ALA A 131 13.18 8.22 -25.59
C ALA A 131 14.17 8.74 -24.53
N LEU A 132 14.01 8.30 -23.28
CA LEU A 132 14.90 8.66 -22.18
C LEU A 132 16.29 8.05 -22.37
N ALA A 133 16.38 6.78 -22.77
CA ALA A 133 17.63 6.10 -23.10
C ALA A 133 18.39 6.81 -24.24
N ALA A 134 17.68 7.29 -25.27
CA ALA A 134 18.27 8.06 -26.35
C ALA A 134 18.85 9.41 -25.89
N VAL A 135 18.15 10.10 -24.97
CA VAL A 135 18.65 11.35 -24.37
C VAL A 135 19.88 11.09 -23.50
N ILE A 136 19.87 10.05 -22.66
CA ILE A 136 21.02 9.66 -21.85
C ILE A 136 22.21 9.29 -22.72
N SER A 137 22.01 8.54 -23.80
CA SER A 137 23.07 8.18 -24.74
C SER A 137 23.73 9.42 -25.34
N ARG A 138 22.94 10.42 -25.76
CA ARG A 138 23.46 11.70 -26.24
C ARG A 138 24.20 12.48 -25.16
N GLN A 139 23.67 12.54 -23.94
CA GLN A 139 24.34 13.20 -22.81
C GLN A 139 25.65 12.51 -22.44
N LYS A 140 25.73 11.18 -22.55
CA LYS A 140 26.94 10.41 -22.32
C LYS A 140 28.01 10.72 -23.38
N ILE A 141 27.63 10.74 -24.66
CA ILE A 141 28.56 11.10 -25.76
C ILE A 141 29.07 12.52 -25.55
N MET A 142 28.17 13.47 -25.31
CA MET A 142 28.55 14.87 -25.04
C MET A 142 29.48 14.99 -23.82
N GLY A 143 29.23 14.26 -22.74
CA GLY A 143 30.11 14.23 -21.58
C GLY A 143 31.49 13.64 -21.86
N GLN A 144 31.57 12.62 -22.73
CA GLN A 144 32.84 12.06 -23.19
C GLN A 144 33.60 13.04 -24.09
N ASP A 145 32.92 13.71 -25.01
CA ASP A 145 33.53 14.70 -25.90
C ASP A 145 34.05 15.92 -25.12
N ILE A 146 33.28 16.41 -24.14
CA ILE A 146 33.74 17.47 -23.22
C ILE A 146 34.92 17.01 -22.37
N GLY A 147 34.91 15.75 -21.90
CA GLY A 147 36.02 15.17 -21.14
C GLY A 147 37.30 15.07 -21.98
N ASN A 148 37.19 14.58 -23.21
CA ASN A 148 38.32 14.47 -24.14
C ASN A 148 38.88 15.86 -24.50
N GLU A 149 38.02 16.85 -24.77
CA GLU A 149 38.44 18.23 -25.04
C GLU A 149 39.11 18.88 -23.81
N LEU A 150 38.61 18.60 -22.60
CA LEU A 150 39.23 19.05 -21.36
C LEU A 150 40.61 18.41 -21.12
N ASP A 151 40.75 17.12 -21.42
CA ASP A 151 42.02 16.40 -21.30
C ASP A 151 43.04 16.85 -22.36
N GLU A 152 42.61 17.14 -23.60
CA GLU A 152 43.45 17.72 -24.66
C GLU A 152 43.91 19.14 -24.32
N GLN A 153 43.04 19.97 -23.72
CA GLN A 153 43.41 21.32 -23.27
C GLN A 153 44.29 21.31 -22.01
N ASN A 154 44.12 20.35 -21.10
CA ASN A 154 44.97 20.21 -19.91
C ASN A 154 46.30 19.50 -20.18
N GLY A 155 46.39 18.66 -21.22
CA GLY A 155 47.62 17.97 -21.62
C GLY A 155 48.60 18.82 -22.45
N ASN A 156 48.14 19.98 -22.95
CA ASN A 156 48.93 20.96 -23.71
C ASN A 156 49.44 22.14 -22.86
N VAL A 157 49.43 22.01 -21.52
CA VAL A 157 50.07 22.97 -20.57
C VAL A 157 51.42 22.44 -20.11
#